data_AF-A0A4V2REZ9-F1
#
_entry.id   AF-A0A4V2REZ9-F1
#
_cell.length_a   1.000
_cell.length_b   1.000
_cell.length_c   1.000
_cell.angle_alpha   90.00
_cell.angle_beta   90.00
_cell.angle_gamma   90.00
#
_symmetry.space_group_name_H-M   'P 1'
#
loop_
_entity.id
_entity.type
_entity.pdbx_description
1 polymer ?
#
loop_
_entity_poly.entity_id
_entity_poly.type
_entity_poly.pdbx_seq_one_letter_code
_entity_poly.pdbx_strand_id
1 'polypeptide(L)'
;MVVHYCAAKVGEHGRVTPQLTEDAATVLNRPDFRTMLIAQVPDLDEGDLYLSDGREFAGQRPTPGQIPAAFVLDDFTVGLIWAITNTDTAILADDAALDTYQRGLTRYEQLTASAATTSEAPELNSVSQRWLGSYFCASHISRNLSRLSPHPMFWTREQRGEEAASWLLWSHKLDYLRHTARTLPSARRGFCVPEHQLESSPRYERVVLLLAIALMEAFGITVEVNAEPDLADVEGFVLGDAAIVANFLRAPGLWYVETSAPRSRRTVYAEVDHRSSSRSIIAQSTSARRLEAMAGYLNIPWSWFRRRCRDLTYAGVDGIARPRSRLLSTEGLATAIRYVAYLDKTTSLQGDDLARS
;
A
#
# COMPACT_ATOMS: atom_id res chain seq x y z
N MET A 1 -0.29 -1.24 -21.42
CA MET A 1 -1.47 -0.39 -21.11
C MET A 1 -1.73 0.50 -22.30
N VAL A 2 -2.98 0.63 -22.74
CA VAL A 2 -3.36 1.54 -23.82
C VAL A 2 -4.08 2.74 -23.21
N VAL A 3 -3.70 3.95 -23.62
CA VAL A 3 -4.28 5.20 -23.10
C VAL A 3 -5.00 5.91 -24.23
N HIS A 4 -6.26 6.27 -23.99
CA HIS A 4 -7.08 7.05 -24.91
C HIS A 4 -7.29 8.45 -24.36
N TYR A 5 -7.09 9.45 -25.20
CA TYR A 5 -7.35 10.85 -24.87
C TYR A 5 -8.61 11.32 -25.58
N CYS A 6 -9.47 12.06 -24.87
CA CYS A 6 -10.66 12.66 -25.44
C CYS A 6 -10.96 14.03 -24.80
N ALA A 7 -11.69 14.88 -25.51
CA ALA A 7 -12.30 16.06 -24.92
C ALA A 7 -13.47 15.64 -24.03
N ALA A 8 -13.78 16.45 -23.03
CA ALA A 8 -14.90 16.21 -22.14
C ALA A 8 -15.62 17.50 -21.77
N LYS A 9 -16.87 17.35 -21.34
CA LYS A 9 -17.68 18.45 -20.80
C LYS A 9 -17.92 18.23 -19.32
N VAL A 10 -17.92 19.31 -18.56
CA VAL A 10 -18.40 19.29 -17.18
C VAL A 10 -19.92 19.10 -17.23
N GLY A 11 -20.38 17.98 -16.70
CA GLY A 11 -21.79 17.69 -16.46
C GLY A 11 -22.22 18.18 -15.07
N GLU A 12 -23.47 17.88 -14.72
CA GLU A 12 -24.00 18.22 -13.40
C GLU A 12 -23.25 17.51 -12.27
N HIS A 13 -23.28 18.09 -11.07
CA HIS A 13 -22.70 17.52 -9.85
C HIS A 13 -21.18 17.24 -9.91
N GLY A 14 -20.44 17.98 -10.75
CA GLY A 14 -18.99 17.82 -10.86
C GLY A 14 -18.59 16.49 -11.49
N ARG A 15 -19.38 15.98 -12.44
CA ARG A 15 -19.00 14.79 -13.22
C ARG A 15 -18.50 15.23 -14.59
N VAL A 16 -17.51 14.52 -15.11
CA VAL A 16 -16.90 14.79 -16.41
C VAL A 16 -17.43 13.77 -17.41
N THR A 17 -18.02 14.28 -18.48
CA THR A 17 -18.63 13.45 -19.53
C THR A 17 -17.68 13.43 -20.73
N PRO A 18 -16.97 12.32 -20.98
CA PRO A 18 -16.05 12.20 -22.11
C PRO A 18 -16.80 12.14 -23.44
N GLN A 19 -16.23 12.77 -24.46
CA GLN A 19 -16.70 12.72 -25.84
C GLN A 19 -15.96 11.60 -26.57
N LEU A 20 -16.50 10.38 -26.48
CA LEU A 20 -15.92 9.18 -27.09
C LEU A 20 -16.34 9.05 -28.55
N THR A 21 -15.39 8.69 -29.43
CA THR A 21 -15.69 8.18 -30.77
C THR A 21 -16.06 6.70 -30.72
N GLU A 22 -16.74 6.18 -31.74
CA GLU A 22 -17.07 4.75 -31.84
C GLU A 22 -15.81 3.85 -31.80
N ASP A 23 -14.73 4.30 -32.43
CA ASP A 23 -13.44 3.61 -32.40
C ASP A 23 -12.85 3.55 -30.98
N ALA A 24 -12.90 4.67 -30.25
CA ALA A 24 -12.43 4.72 -28.87
C ALA A 24 -13.25 3.78 -27.97
N ALA A 25 -14.58 3.79 -28.11
CA ALA A 25 -15.46 2.88 -27.37
C ALA A 25 -15.13 1.40 -27.65
N THR A 26 -14.80 1.06 -28.90
CA THR A 26 -14.41 -0.30 -29.27
C THR A 26 -13.12 -0.74 -28.60
N VAL A 27 -12.10 0.14 -28.53
CA VAL A 27 -10.84 -0.20 -27.86
C VAL A 27 -11.00 -0.30 -26.35
N LEU A 28 -11.79 0.60 -25.73
CA LEU A 28 -12.06 0.55 -24.28
C LEU A 28 -12.76 -0.75 -23.85
N ASN A 29 -13.54 -1.38 -24.74
CA ASN A 29 -14.24 -2.64 -24.51
C ASN A 29 -13.35 -3.90 -24.57
N ARG A 30 -12.06 -3.77 -24.87
CA ARG A 30 -11.18 -4.94 -25.03
C ARG A 30 -10.74 -5.53 -23.68
N PRO A 31 -11.00 -6.84 -23.44
CA PRO A 31 -10.65 -7.47 -22.17
C PRO A 31 -9.17 -7.88 -22.07
N ASP A 32 -8.46 -7.94 -23.19
CA ASP A 32 -7.14 -8.57 -23.29
C ASP A 32 -5.98 -7.65 -22.88
N PHE A 33 -6.21 -6.34 -22.79
CA PHE A 33 -5.27 -5.41 -22.18
C PHE A 33 -5.96 -4.35 -21.34
N ARG A 34 -5.21 -3.74 -20.41
CA ARG A 34 -5.70 -2.62 -19.63
C ARG A 34 -5.77 -1.37 -20.50
N THR A 35 -6.95 -0.76 -20.53
CA THR A 35 -7.23 0.53 -21.15
C THR A 35 -7.45 1.60 -20.09
N MET A 36 -7.01 2.81 -20.39
CA MET A 36 -7.26 4.00 -19.57
C MET A 36 -7.87 5.08 -20.46
N LEU A 37 -8.88 5.76 -19.94
CA LEU A 37 -9.44 6.95 -20.57
C LEU A 37 -8.93 8.19 -19.82
N ILE A 38 -8.35 9.12 -20.57
CA ILE A 38 -8.00 10.46 -20.10
C ILE A 38 -8.91 11.46 -20.81
N ALA A 39 -9.66 12.20 -20.01
CA ALA A 39 -10.63 13.20 -20.44
C ALA A 39 -10.09 14.59 -20.09
N GLN A 40 -9.95 15.46 -21.09
CA GLN A 40 -9.55 16.84 -20.90
C GLN A 40 -10.77 17.76 -20.96
N VAL A 41 -10.92 18.65 -19.98
CA VAL A 41 -11.95 19.70 -19.99
C VAL A 41 -11.32 21.00 -20.50
N PRO A 42 -11.64 21.46 -21.73
CA PRO A 42 -10.93 22.60 -22.34
C PRO A 42 -11.22 23.97 -21.68
N ASP A 43 -12.38 24.12 -21.07
CA ASP A 43 -12.91 25.41 -20.59
C ASP A 43 -12.52 25.74 -19.13
N LEU A 44 -11.66 24.94 -18.49
CA LEU A 44 -11.13 25.21 -17.15
C LEU A 44 -9.70 25.77 -17.28
N ASP A 45 -9.37 26.79 -16.48
CA ASP A 45 -8.18 27.66 -16.62
C ASP A 45 -6.81 26.94 -16.65
N GLU A 46 -6.74 25.65 -16.29
CA GLU A 46 -5.52 24.81 -16.37
C GLU A 46 -5.67 23.53 -17.20
N GLY A 47 -6.82 23.31 -17.86
CA GLY A 47 -7.02 22.13 -18.71
C GLY A 47 -6.99 20.82 -17.92
N ASP A 48 -7.69 20.77 -16.79
CA ASP A 48 -7.74 19.61 -15.90
C ASP A 48 -7.98 18.30 -16.68
N LEU A 49 -7.09 17.35 -16.42
CA LEU A 49 -7.18 15.99 -16.94
C LEU A 49 -7.87 15.13 -15.90
N TYR A 50 -8.84 14.32 -16.35
CA TYR A 50 -9.55 13.36 -15.54
C TYR A 50 -9.29 11.97 -16.08
N LEU A 51 -9.22 10.98 -15.21
CA LEU A 51 -8.86 9.62 -15.61
C LEU A 51 -9.86 8.59 -15.11
N SER A 52 -10.09 7.55 -15.90
CA SER A 52 -10.85 6.38 -15.46
C SER A 52 -10.34 5.11 -16.14
N ASP A 53 -10.50 3.98 -15.45
CA ASP A 53 -10.30 2.64 -16.03
C ASP A 53 -11.27 2.46 -17.21
N GLY A 54 -10.77 1.98 -18.35
CA GLY A 54 -11.59 1.81 -19.56
C GLY A 54 -12.74 0.82 -19.38
N ARG A 55 -12.65 -0.06 -18.38
CA ARG A 55 -13.72 -1.00 -17.99
C ARG A 55 -14.99 -0.31 -17.53
N GLU A 56 -14.89 0.90 -16.98
CA GLU A 56 -16.07 1.71 -16.59
C GLU A 56 -16.92 2.12 -17.80
N PHE A 57 -16.36 1.99 -19.01
CA PHE A 57 -17.00 2.27 -20.28
C PHE A 57 -17.28 0.99 -21.08
N ALA A 58 -16.90 -0.17 -20.54
CA ALA A 58 -17.10 -1.44 -21.21
C ALA A 58 -18.52 -1.96 -20.92
N GLY A 59 -19.28 -2.29 -21.98
CA GLY A 59 -20.55 -3.00 -21.86
C GLY A 59 -21.84 -2.20 -21.61
N GLN A 60 -21.90 -0.88 -21.83
CA GLN A 60 -23.18 -0.12 -21.70
C GLN A 60 -23.58 0.74 -22.93
N ARG A 61 -24.89 0.69 -23.20
CA ARG A 61 -25.79 1.45 -24.11
C ARG A 61 -25.65 3.00 -23.94
N PRO A 62 -26.27 3.86 -24.80
CA PRO A 62 -25.72 5.11 -25.37
C PRO A 62 -25.51 6.31 -24.41
N THR A 63 -25.51 6.11 -23.11
CA THR A 63 -25.14 7.13 -22.13
C THR A 63 -23.62 7.09 -21.91
N PRO A 64 -22.89 8.20 -22.12
CA PRO A 64 -21.46 8.23 -21.85
C PRO A 64 -21.21 7.93 -20.36
N GLY A 65 -20.28 7.03 -20.07
CA GLY A 65 -19.81 6.81 -18.70
C GLY A 65 -19.35 8.15 -18.09
N GLN A 66 -19.74 8.45 -16.87
CA GLN A 66 -19.40 9.72 -16.23
C GLN A 66 -18.22 9.54 -15.29
N ILE A 67 -17.12 10.26 -15.54
CA ILE A 67 -15.94 10.27 -14.69
C ILE A 67 -16.20 11.19 -13.49
N PRO A 68 -16.07 10.73 -12.24
CA PRO A 68 -16.16 11.62 -11.08
C PRO A 68 -15.06 12.71 -11.12
N ALA A 69 -15.36 13.96 -10.74
CA ALA A 69 -14.31 15.00 -10.62
C ALA A 69 -13.21 14.62 -9.62
N ALA A 70 -13.51 13.74 -8.66
CA ALA A 70 -12.53 13.19 -7.76
C ALA A 70 -11.41 12.42 -8.49
N PHE A 71 -11.57 12.02 -9.75
CA PHE A 71 -10.55 11.33 -10.54
C PHE A 71 -9.69 12.27 -11.38
N VAL A 72 -9.58 13.54 -10.96
CA VAL A 72 -8.57 14.46 -11.49
C VAL A 72 -7.18 13.82 -11.44
N LEU A 73 -6.41 13.99 -12.51
CA LEU A 73 -5.08 13.44 -12.69
C LEU A 73 -4.05 14.33 -11.98
N ASP A 74 -3.82 14.04 -10.72
CA ASP A 74 -2.78 14.64 -9.88
C ASP A 74 -1.84 13.56 -9.32
N ASP A 75 -0.85 13.96 -8.51
CA ASP A 75 0.10 13.02 -7.87
C ASP A 75 -0.61 11.92 -7.05
N PHE A 76 -1.81 12.17 -6.53
CA PHE A 76 -2.57 11.17 -5.79
C PHE A 76 -3.06 10.09 -6.74
N THR A 77 -3.81 10.48 -7.76
CA THR A 77 -4.37 9.56 -8.76
C THR A 77 -3.26 8.84 -9.54
N VAL A 78 -2.17 9.54 -9.90
CA VAL A 78 -0.98 8.95 -10.52
C VAL A 78 -0.37 7.87 -9.63
N GLY A 79 -0.22 8.13 -8.33
CA GLY A 79 0.33 7.16 -7.38
C GLY A 79 -0.51 5.89 -7.30
N LEU A 80 -1.84 6.01 -7.33
CA LEU A 80 -2.74 4.85 -7.31
C LEU A 80 -2.61 4.00 -8.58
N ILE A 81 -2.68 4.64 -9.75
CA ILE A 81 -2.58 3.93 -11.03
C ILE A 81 -1.22 3.26 -11.14
N TRP A 82 -0.15 3.98 -10.85
CA TRP A 82 1.21 3.44 -10.89
C TRP A 82 1.36 2.22 -9.99
N ALA A 83 0.92 2.31 -8.72
CA ALA A 83 1.03 1.21 -7.77
C ALA A 83 0.19 -0.01 -8.21
N ILE A 84 -1.06 0.23 -8.63
CA ILE A 84 -1.99 -0.84 -9.03
C ILE A 84 -1.53 -1.49 -10.32
N THR A 85 -1.24 -0.72 -11.37
CA THR A 85 -0.97 -1.26 -12.70
C THR A 85 0.36 -2.00 -12.77
N ASN A 86 1.40 -1.52 -12.09
CA ASN A 86 2.71 -2.20 -12.02
C ASN A 86 2.59 -3.53 -11.28
N THR A 87 1.95 -3.52 -10.10
CA THR A 87 1.79 -4.73 -9.28
C THR A 87 0.88 -5.74 -9.98
N ASP A 88 -0.26 -5.30 -10.51
CA ASP A 88 -1.24 -6.16 -11.17
C ASP A 88 -0.67 -6.84 -12.42
N THR A 89 0.03 -6.08 -13.26
CA THR A 89 0.62 -6.64 -14.49
C THR A 89 1.71 -7.66 -14.15
N ALA A 90 2.56 -7.37 -13.17
CA ALA A 90 3.63 -8.28 -12.78
C ALA A 90 3.11 -9.56 -12.13
N ILE A 91 2.13 -9.46 -11.22
CA ILE A 91 1.55 -10.65 -10.58
C ILE A 91 0.76 -11.50 -11.58
N LEU A 92 0.00 -10.89 -12.49
CA LEU A 92 -0.73 -11.64 -13.52
C LEU A 92 0.19 -12.40 -14.49
N ALA A 93 1.36 -11.83 -14.81
CA ALA A 93 2.33 -12.49 -15.70
C ALA A 93 2.79 -13.85 -15.14
N ASP A 94 2.81 -14.00 -13.82
CA ASP A 94 3.31 -15.20 -13.14
C ASP A 94 2.21 -15.98 -12.40
N ASP A 95 0.92 -15.72 -12.60
CA ASP A 95 -0.16 -16.23 -11.74
C ASP A 95 -0.11 -17.77 -11.53
N ALA A 96 0.11 -18.52 -12.60
CA ALA A 96 0.23 -19.99 -12.53
C ALA A 96 1.52 -20.47 -11.84
N ALA A 97 2.64 -19.77 -12.06
CA ALA A 97 3.90 -20.08 -11.41
C ALA A 97 3.83 -19.76 -9.90
N LEU A 98 3.27 -18.60 -9.54
CA LEU A 98 3.02 -18.19 -8.16
C LEU A 98 2.18 -19.22 -7.40
N ASP A 99 1.09 -19.71 -8.00
CA ASP A 99 0.26 -20.76 -7.38
C ASP A 99 1.05 -22.04 -7.08
N THR A 100 1.93 -22.42 -8.01
CA THR A 100 2.82 -23.59 -7.86
C THR A 100 3.82 -23.39 -6.72
N TYR A 101 4.52 -22.25 -6.69
CA TYR A 101 5.50 -21.94 -5.65
C TYR A 101 4.83 -21.78 -4.28
N GLN A 102 3.64 -21.16 -4.22
CA GLN A 102 2.88 -21.01 -2.98
C GLN A 102 2.51 -22.38 -2.38
N ARG A 103 2.06 -23.35 -3.19
CA ARG A 103 1.80 -24.72 -2.73
C ARG A 103 3.07 -25.44 -2.26
N GLY A 104 4.22 -25.09 -2.83
CA GLY A 104 5.53 -25.60 -2.43
C GLY A 104 6.01 -25.11 -1.05
N LEU A 105 5.44 -24.01 -0.51
CA LEU A 105 5.88 -23.42 0.75
C LEU A 105 5.68 -24.32 1.97
N THR A 106 4.76 -25.29 1.92
CA THR A 106 4.44 -26.22 3.01
C THR A 106 5.69 -26.90 3.59
N ARG A 107 6.71 -27.17 2.75
CA ARG A 107 7.98 -27.77 3.18
C ARG A 107 8.77 -26.91 4.18
N TYR A 108 8.55 -25.60 4.19
CA TYR A 108 9.22 -24.64 5.04
C TYR A 108 8.44 -24.27 6.29
N GLU A 109 7.13 -24.53 6.34
CA GLU A 109 6.24 -23.98 7.37
C GLU A 109 6.53 -24.48 8.79
N GLN A 110 7.06 -25.71 8.89
CA GLN A 110 7.39 -26.35 10.17
C GLN A 110 8.79 -25.97 10.69
N LEU A 111 9.57 -25.23 9.90
CA LEU A 111 10.94 -24.88 10.29
C LEU A 111 10.95 -23.66 11.21
N THR A 112 11.78 -23.74 12.27
CA THR A 112 12.01 -22.62 13.19
C THR A 112 12.86 -21.51 12.57
N ALA A 113 13.59 -21.81 11.49
CA ALA A 113 14.31 -20.87 10.66
C ALA A 113 14.31 -21.37 9.21
N SER A 114 14.18 -20.46 8.25
CA SER A 114 14.20 -20.79 6.81
C SER A 114 14.77 -19.61 6.02
N ALA A 115 15.57 -19.93 5.01
CA ALA A 115 16.01 -19.01 3.98
C ALA A 115 15.72 -19.65 2.64
N ALA A 116 15.19 -18.89 1.68
CA ALA A 116 15.08 -19.34 0.30
C ALA A 116 15.81 -18.38 -0.64
N THR A 117 16.54 -18.93 -1.60
CA THR A 117 17.27 -18.12 -2.60
C THR A 117 16.36 -17.78 -3.77
N THR A 118 16.69 -16.73 -4.53
CA THR A 118 15.94 -16.38 -5.76
C THR A 118 15.98 -17.48 -6.81
N SER A 119 17.04 -18.32 -6.81
CA SER A 119 17.16 -19.49 -7.68
C SER A 119 16.15 -20.59 -7.38
N GLU A 120 15.45 -20.54 -6.25
CA GLU A 120 14.35 -21.46 -5.96
C GLU A 120 13.06 -21.11 -6.70
N ALA A 121 12.92 -19.87 -7.19
CA ALA A 121 11.79 -19.44 -8.01
C ALA A 121 12.27 -18.63 -9.23
N PRO A 122 13.07 -19.24 -10.11
CA PRO A 122 13.74 -18.55 -11.21
C PRO A 122 12.78 -18.06 -12.29
N GLU A 123 11.58 -18.64 -12.36
CA GLU A 123 10.53 -18.28 -13.31
C GLU A 123 9.74 -17.04 -12.90
N LEU A 124 9.83 -16.63 -11.64
CA LEU A 124 9.10 -15.48 -11.12
C LEU A 124 9.85 -14.18 -11.41
N ASN A 125 9.12 -13.15 -11.85
CA ASN A 125 9.61 -11.78 -11.87
C ASN A 125 9.80 -11.23 -10.45
N SER A 126 10.50 -10.10 -10.34
CA SER A 126 10.89 -9.53 -9.04
C SER A 126 9.71 -9.15 -8.14
N VAL A 127 8.58 -8.70 -8.70
CA VAL A 127 7.39 -8.35 -7.91
C VAL A 127 6.73 -9.61 -7.36
N SER A 128 6.61 -10.66 -8.17
CA SER A 128 6.09 -11.97 -7.76
C SER A 128 6.97 -12.63 -6.69
N GLN A 129 8.30 -12.54 -6.83
CA GLN A 129 9.25 -12.99 -5.81
C GLN A 129 9.05 -12.26 -4.48
N ARG A 130 8.91 -10.92 -4.51
CA ARG A 130 8.62 -10.12 -3.31
C ARG A 130 7.26 -10.48 -2.71
N TRP A 131 6.24 -10.72 -3.53
CA TRP A 131 4.93 -11.16 -3.06
C TRP A 131 5.02 -12.50 -2.33
N LEU A 132 5.71 -13.48 -2.91
CA LEU A 132 5.89 -14.81 -2.32
C LEU A 132 6.66 -14.74 -0.98
N GLY A 133 7.77 -14.00 -0.95
CA GLY A 133 8.55 -13.79 0.27
C GLY A 133 7.77 -13.08 1.37
N SER A 134 7.00 -12.06 1.00
CA SER A 134 6.11 -11.34 1.93
C SER A 134 4.99 -12.24 2.48
N TYR A 135 4.35 -13.03 1.62
CA TYR A 135 3.32 -13.99 2.01
C TYR A 135 3.87 -15.00 3.02
N PHE A 136 5.05 -15.56 2.75
CA PHE A 136 5.70 -16.49 3.66
C PHE A 136 6.10 -15.83 4.99
N CYS A 137 6.69 -14.63 4.95
CA CYS A 137 7.04 -13.86 6.16
C CYS A 137 5.82 -13.52 7.02
N ALA A 138 4.73 -13.04 6.42
CA ALA A 138 3.50 -12.74 7.13
C ALA A 138 2.90 -13.98 7.78
N SER A 139 2.87 -15.10 7.05
CA SER A 139 2.40 -16.39 7.58
C SER A 139 3.28 -16.90 8.72
N HIS A 140 4.61 -16.74 8.60
CA HIS A 140 5.57 -17.13 9.64
C HIS A 140 5.35 -16.32 10.92
N ILE A 141 5.17 -15.01 10.83
CA ILE A 141 4.85 -14.17 11.99
C ILE A 141 3.51 -14.60 12.60
N SER A 142 2.45 -14.74 11.79
CA SER A 142 1.10 -15.11 12.27
C SER A 142 1.10 -16.43 13.05
N ARG A 143 1.83 -17.45 12.60
CA ARG A 143 1.96 -18.73 13.32
C ARG A 143 2.68 -18.62 14.66
N ASN A 144 3.46 -17.57 14.86
CA ASN A 144 4.34 -17.41 16.02
C ASN A 144 3.92 -16.23 16.92
N LEU A 145 2.74 -15.64 16.72
CA LEU A 145 2.26 -14.51 17.53
C LEU A 145 2.19 -14.82 19.03
N SER A 146 1.90 -16.06 19.40
CA SER A 146 1.85 -16.50 20.81
C SER A 146 3.18 -16.41 21.55
N ARG A 147 4.29 -16.19 20.82
CA ARG A 147 5.63 -16.00 21.38
C ARG A 147 5.94 -14.54 21.72
N LEU A 148 5.06 -13.62 21.33
CA LEU A 148 5.26 -12.18 21.48
C LEU A 148 4.55 -11.67 22.74
N SER A 149 5.13 -10.64 23.35
CA SER A 149 4.47 -9.85 24.38
C SER A 149 3.26 -9.12 23.79
N PRO A 150 2.30 -8.65 24.62
CA PRO A 150 1.13 -7.89 24.15
C PRO A 150 1.44 -6.59 23.40
N HIS A 151 2.62 -5.98 23.60
CA HIS A 151 3.01 -4.71 23.00
C HIS A 151 4.27 -4.81 22.12
N PRO A 152 4.25 -5.62 21.05
CA PRO A 152 5.44 -5.83 20.26
C PRO A 152 5.75 -4.63 19.37
N MET A 153 7.03 -4.47 19.07
CA MET A 153 7.54 -3.53 18.07
C MET A 153 7.82 -4.28 16.78
N PHE A 154 7.11 -3.93 15.71
CA PHE A 154 7.40 -4.41 14.37
C PHE A 154 8.36 -3.44 13.68
N TRP A 155 9.43 -3.96 13.09
CA TRP A 155 10.32 -3.17 12.24
C TRP A 155 10.16 -3.59 10.79
N THR A 156 9.97 -2.62 9.91
CA THR A 156 9.72 -2.85 8.49
C THR A 156 10.78 -2.16 7.64
N ARG A 157 11.06 -2.72 6.46
CA ARG A 157 12.15 -2.26 5.60
C ARG A 157 11.69 -1.32 4.50
N GLU A 158 10.38 -1.19 4.27
CA GLU A 158 9.83 -0.32 3.24
C GLU A 158 10.24 1.14 3.50
N GLN A 159 10.86 1.79 2.51
CA GLN A 159 11.35 3.19 2.60
C GLN A 159 10.69 4.11 1.57
N ARG A 160 10.13 3.52 0.51
CA ARG A 160 9.51 4.24 -0.63
C ARG A 160 8.08 3.77 -0.90
N GLY A 161 7.39 4.55 -1.72
CA GLY A 161 6.04 4.21 -2.19
C GLY A 161 5.99 2.87 -2.91
N GLU A 162 6.99 2.54 -3.73
CA GLU A 162 7.05 1.27 -4.47
C GLU A 162 6.98 0.06 -3.54
N GLU A 163 7.75 0.12 -2.47
CA GLU A 163 7.85 -0.96 -1.48
C GLU A 163 6.59 -0.99 -0.59
N ALA A 164 6.12 0.19 -0.19
CA ALA A 164 4.96 0.36 0.67
C ALA A 164 3.62 0.03 -0.01
N ALA A 165 3.54 0.08 -1.34
CA ALA A 165 2.36 -0.29 -2.11
C ALA A 165 1.86 -1.71 -1.78
N SER A 166 2.77 -2.61 -1.40
CA SER A 166 2.45 -3.96 -0.96
C SER A 166 1.46 -4.00 0.22
N TRP A 167 1.52 -3.04 1.15
CA TRP A 167 0.60 -2.95 2.28
C TRP A 167 -0.82 -2.59 1.86
N LEU A 168 -0.95 -1.80 0.80
CA LEU A 168 -2.24 -1.29 0.32
C LEU A 168 -2.95 -2.28 -0.61
N LEU A 169 -2.17 -3.04 -1.38
CA LEU A 169 -2.67 -3.79 -2.53
C LEU A 169 -2.64 -5.31 -2.37
N TRP A 170 -1.72 -5.88 -1.60
CA TRP A 170 -1.63 -7.33 -1.46
C TRP A 170 -2.64 -7.82 -0.44
N SER A 171 -3.59 -8.65 -0.87
CA SER A 171 -4.70 -9.10 -0.02
C SER A 171 -4.21 -9.74 1.28
N HIS A 172 -3.15 -10.55 1.21
CA HIS A 172 -2.59 -11.20 2.41
C HIS A 172 -1.97 -10.21 3.41
N LYS A 173 -1.46 -9.05 2.97
CA LYS A 173 -0.91 -8.02 3.87
C LYS A 173 -2.03 -7.33 4.65
N LEU A 174 -3.18 -7.10 4.01
CA LEU A 174 -4.37 -6.57 4.69
C LEU A 174 -4.91 -7.56 5.72
N ASP A 175 -5.04 -8.84 5.35
CA ASP A 175 -5.46 -9.90 6.28
C ASP A 175 -4.49 -10.04 7.45
N TYR A 176 -3.19 -9.98 7.17
CA TYR A 176 -2.15 -9.98 8.19
C TYR A 176 -2.27 -8.77 9.15
N LEU A 177 -2.47 -7.55 8.63
CA LEU A 177 -2.66 -6.37 9.48
C LEU A 177 -3.91 -6.50 10.36
N ARG A 178 -5.03 -6.95 9.79
CA ARG A 178 -6.27 -7.21 10.54
C ARG A 178 -6.07 -8.24 11.65
N HIS A 179 -5.41 -9.35 11.33
CA HIS A 179 -5.17 -10.44 12.27
C HIS A 179 -4.24 -10.01 13.41
N THR A 180 -3.12 -9.34 13.08
CA THR A 180 -2.14 -8.88 14.06
C THR A 180 -2.71 -7.77 14.95
N ALA A 181 -3.42 -6.79 14.40
CA ALA A 181 -4.05 -5.72 15.18
C ALA A 181 -5.09 -6.24 16.19
N ARG A 182 -5.87 -7.27 15.82
CA ARG A 182 -6.82 -7.93 16.73
C ARG A 182 -6.12 -8.73 17.84
N THR A 183 -4.98 -9.33 17.53
CA THR A 183 -4.27 -10.23 18.45
C THR A 183 -3.33 -9.48 19.39
N LEU A 184 -2.75 -8.37 18.94
CA LEU A 184 -1.72 -7.61 19.63
C LEU A 184 -2.16 -6.14 19.78
N PRO A 185 -3.07 -5.86 20.73
CA PRO A 185 -3.54 -4.50 20.94
C PRO A 185 -2.39 -3.59 21.37
N SER A 186 -2.28 -2.42 20.74
CA SER A 186 -1.18 -1.46 20.94
C SER A 186 0.17 -1.88 20.34
N ALA A 187 0.16 -2.71 19.29
CA ALA A 187 1.35 -2.92 18.49
C ALA A 187 1.90 -1.60 17.93
N ARG A 188 3.23 -1.51 17.86
CA ARG A 188 3.94 -0.40 17.21
C ARG A 188 4.60 -0.90 15.93
N ARG A 189 4.75 -0.01 14.94
CA ARG A 189 5.47 -0.33 13.71
C ARG A 189 6.43 0.78 13.31
N GLY A 190 7.71 0.46 13.31
CA GLY A 190 8.79 1.34 12.92
C GLY A 190 9.11 1.23 11.43
N PHE A 191 9.40 2.39 10.84
CA PHE A 191 9.98 2.56 9.51
C PHE A 191 11.30 3.32 9.62
N CYS A 192 12.22 3.04 8.71
CA CYS A 192 13.34 3.92 8.42
C CYS A 192 13.14 4.54 7.03
N VAL A 193 12.98 5.86 6.97
CA VAL A 193 12.83 6.63 5.74
C VAL A 193 13.89 7.73 5.73
N PRO A 194 15.13 7.43 5.32
CA PRO A 194 16.20 8.43 5.25
C PRO A 194 15.89 9.56 4.26
N GLU A 195 16.45 10.75 4.49
CA GLU A 195 16.20 11.95 3.67
C GLU A 195 16.55 11.74 2.19
N HIS A 196 17.65 11.06 1.88
CA HIS A 196 18.04 10.78 0.48
C HIS A 196 17.03 9.89 -0.26
N GLN A 197 16.28 9.03 0.46
CA GLN A 197 15.20 8.23 -0.14
C GLN A 197 14.01 9.12 -0.46
N LEU A 198 13.70 10.08 0.41
CA LEU A 198 12.67 11.09 0.18
C LEU A 198 13.01 11.96 -1.05
N GLU A 199 14.21 12.53 -1.09
CA GLU A 199 14.66 13.44 -2.16
C GLU A 199 14.58 12.81 -3.55
N SER A 200 14.95 11.54 -3.65
CA SER A 200 14.91 10.78 -4.91
C SER A 200 13.54 10.19 -5.24
N SER A 201 12.57 10.26 -4.33
CA SER A 201 11.21 9.76 -4.57
C SER A 201 10.32 10.85 -5.18
N PRO A 202 9.62 10.59 -6.29
CA PRO A 202 8.62 11.52 -6.82
C PRO A 202 7.43 11.64 -5.87
N ARG A 203 6.68 12.75 -5.96
CA ARG A 203 5.60 13.05 -5.00
C ARG A 203 4.51 11.98 -4.95
N TYR A 204 4.16 11.37 -6.09
CA TYR A 204 3.18 10.28 -6.12
C TYR A 204 3.61 9.05 -5.30
N GLU A 205 4.90 8.71 -5.23
CA GLU A 205 5.38 7.62 -4.37
C GLU A 205 5.28 7.97 -2.89
N ARG A 206 5.57 9.22 -2.54
CA ARG A 206 5.44 9.72 -1.17
C ARG A 206 3.98 9.65 -0.72
N VAL A 207 3.04 9.95 -1.61
CA VAL A 207 1.59 9.78 -1.36
C VAL A 207 1.25 8.32 -1.04
N VAL A 208 1.78 7.37 -1.81
CA VAL A 208 1.57 5.92 -1.56
C VAL A 208 2.14 5.50 -0.21
N LEU A 209 3.33 5.98 0.16
CA LEU A 209 3.93 5.72 1.47
C LEU A 209 3.07 6.28 2.62
N LEU A 210 2.58 7.52 2.48
CA LEU A 210 1.69 8.13 3.48
C LEU A 210 0.39 7.34 3.64
N LEU A 211 -0.18 6.84 2.54
CA LEU A 211 -1.37 5.98 2.58
C LEU A 211 -1.11 4.65 3.28
N ALA A 212 0.04 4.01 3.05
CA ALA A 212 0.40 2.77 3.75
C ALA A 212 0.54 2.97 5.27
N ILE A 213 1.12 4.09 5.68
CA ILE A 213 1.20 4.49 7.10
C ILE A 213 -0.21 4.77 7.66
N ALA A 214 -1.05 5.48 6.92
CA ALA A 214 -2.44 5.74 7.30
C ALA A 214 -3.26 4.45 7.46
N LEU A 215 -3.00 3.42 6.64
CA LEU A 215 -3.64 2.10 6.80
C LEU A 215 -3.30 1.46 8.15
N MET A 216 -2.03 1.52 8.57
CA MET A 216 -1.59 0.92 9.83
C MET A 216 -2.21 1.65 11.03
N GLU A 217 -2.19 2.98 10.98
CA GLU A 217 -2.85 3.84 11.97
C GLU A 217 -4.37 3.59 12.03
N ALA A 218 -5.02 3.31 10.90
CA ALA A 218 -6.44 2.93 10.84
C ALA A 218 -6.74 1.63 11.60
N PHE A 219 -5.78 0.71 11.70
CA PHE A 219 -5.88 -0.50 12.50
C PHE A 219 -5.43 -0.30 13.97
N GLY A 220 -5.17 0.93 14.40
CA GLY A 220 -4.70 1.22 15.75
C GLY A 220 -3.24 0.84 16.00
N ILE A 221 -2.47 0.56 14.95
CA ILE A 221 -1.03 0.32 15.05
C ILE A 221 -0.35 1.69 15.06
N THR A 222 0.38 1.98 16.13
CA THR A 222 1.12 3.26 16.22
C THR A 222 2.35 3.20 15.33
N VAL A 223 2.45 4.13 14.38
CA VAL A 223 3.59 4.18 13.47
C VAL A 223 4.67 5.10 14.01
N GLU A 224 5.92 4.62 13.94
CA GLU A 224 7.13 5.36 14.26
C GLU A 224 8.01 5.44 13.01
N VAL A 225 8.58 6.61 12.73
CA VAL A 225 9.48 6.83 11.60
C VAL A 225 10.81 7.40 12.08
N ASN A 226 11.92 6.80 11.63
CA ASN A 226 13.27 7.31 11.82
C ASN A 226 13.88 7.72 10.47
N ALA A 227 14.71 8.76 10.46
CA ALA A 227 15.47 9.17 9.27
C ALA A 227 16.94 8.70 9.28
N GLU A 228 17.39 8.08 10.38
CA GLU A 228 18.80 7.69 10.58
C GLU A 228 19.20 6.58 9.57
N PRO A 229 20.15 6.83 8.64
CA PRO A 229 20.47 5.88 7.56
C PRO A 229 21.06 4.54 8.03
N ASP A 230 21.67 4.49 9.21
CA ASP A 230 22.21 3.25 9.79
C ASP A 230 21.13 2.21 10.11
N LEU A 231 19.88 2.64 10.32
CA LEU A 231 18.75 1.73 10.54
C LEU A 231 18.14 1.21 9.24
N ALA A 232 18.48 1.80 8.09
CA ALA A 232 17.88 1.49 6.79
C ALA A 232 18.11 0.02 6.35
N ASP A 233 19.24 -0.55 6.78
CA ASP A 233 19.68 -1.89 6.43
C ASP A 233 19.31 -2.96 7.46
N VAL A 234 18.75 -2.56 8.61
CA VAL A 234 18.26 -3.51 9.61
C VAL A 234 17.14 -4.35 9.01
N GLU A 235 17.25 -5.66 9.15
CA GLU A 235 16.28 -6.62 8.62
C GLU A 235 14.89 -6.48 9.24
N GLY A 236 13.84 -6.95 8.55
CA GLY A 236 12.50 -6.94 9.11
C GLY A 236 12.38 -7.88 10.31
N PHE A 237 11.84 -7.39 11.43
CA PHE A 237 11.68 -8.17 12.65
C PHE A 237 10.43 -7.77 13.46
N VAL A 238 10.09 -8.61 14.43
CA VAL A 238 9.10 -8.32 15.48
C VAL A 238 9.75 -8.58 16.84
N LEU A 239 9.77 -7.57 17.69
CA LEU A 239 10.38 -7.63 19.01
C LEU A 239 9.32 -7.58 20.11
N GLY A 240 9.33 -8.58 20.97
CA GLY A 240 8.66 -8.62 22.28
C GLY A 240 9.53 -9.40 23.25
N ASP A 241 8.93 -10.31 24.04
CA ASP A 241 9.69 -11.24 24.90
C ASP A 241 10.61 -12.18 24.08
N ALA A 242 10.19 -12.50 22.86
CA ALA A 242 10.99 -13.12 21.81
C ALA A 242 11.20 -12.14 20.64
N ALA A 243 12.19 -12.42 19.79
CA ALA A 243 12.42 -11.68 18.55
C ALA A 243 12.22 -12.60 17.35
N ILE A 244 11.22 -12.31 16.52
CA ILE A 244 10.95 -13.05 15.28
C ILE A 244 11.55 -12.25 14.13
N VAL A 245 12.37 -12.90 13.30
CA VAL A 245 12.91 -12.31 12.08
C VAL A 245 12.02 -12.71 10.92
N ALA A 246 11.70 -11.75 10.06
CA ALA A 246 10.87 -11.94 8.88
C ALA A 246 11.24 -10.92 7.82
N ASN A 247 12.22 -11.27 6.99
CA ASN A 247 12.85 -10.39 6.03
C ASN A 247 12.65 -10.91 4.60
N PHE A 248 11.95 -10.15 3.76
CA PHE A 248 11.74 -10.47 2.34
C PHE A 248 12.21 -9.34 1.43
N LEU A 249 12.21 -8.10 1.92
CA LEU A 249 12.59 -6.93 1.15
C LEU A 249 14.09 -6.70 1.29
N ARG A 250 14.80 -6.56 0.16
CA ARG A 250 16.27 -6.43 0.13
C ARG A 250 16.97 -7.53 0.93
N ALA A 251 16.38 -8.73 0.97
CA ALA A 251 17.00 -9.92 1.53
C ALA A 251 17.97 -10.52 0.49
N PRO A 252 18.97 -11.32 0.90
CA PRO A 252 19.85 -12.03 -0.03
C PRO A 252 19.13 -13.04 -0.94
N GLY A 253 17.88 -13.38 -0.62
CA GLY A 253 17.03 -14.31 -1.35
C GLY A 253 15.57 -13.87 -1.36
N LEU A 254 14.66 -14.83 -1.55
CA LEU A 254 13.21 -14.59 -1.50
C LEU A 254 12.74 -14.21 -0.10
N TRP A 255 13.28 -14.89 0.92
CA TRP A 255 13.05 -14.56 2.32
C TRP A 255 14.14 -15.11 3.22
N TYR A 256 14.18 -14.57 4.44
CA TYR A 256 14.81 -15.15 5.60
C TYR A 256 13.87 -14.98 6.81
N VAL A 257 13.59 -16.07 7.52
CA VAL A 257 12.75 -16.08 8.72
C VAL A 257 13.42 -16.85 9.85
N GLU A 258 13.16 -16.43 11.08
CA GLU A 258 13.62 -17.11 12.29
C GLU A 258 12.67 -16.82 13.46
N THR A 259 12.21 -17.86 14.15
CA THR A 259 11.25 -17.73 15.27
C THR A 259 11.85 -17.13 16.55
N SER A 260 13.17 -17.10 16.67
CA SER A 260 13.89 -16.51 17.81
C SER A 260 15.31 -16.10 17.42
N ALA A 261 15.52 -14.81 17.21
CA ALA A 261 16.84 -14.27 16.90
C ALA A 261 17.87 -14.52 18.04
N PRO A 262 19.15 -14.73 17.71
CA PRO A 262 20.22 -14.87 18.70
C PRO A 262 20.43 -13.58 19.50
N ARG A 263 21.03 -13.71 20.69
CA ARG A 263 21.21 -12.59 21.63
C ARG A 263 21.89 -11.36 21.02
N SER A 264 22.89 -11.55 20.16
CA SER A 264 23.59 -10.45 19.48
C SER A 264 22.65 -9.61 18.60
N ARG A 265 21.79 -10.26 17.80
CA ARG A 265 20.78 -9.58 16.98
C ARG A 265 19.68 -8.96 17.83
N ARG A 266 19.26 -9.62 18.92
CA ARG A 266 18.28 -9.05 19.86
C ARG A 266 18.74 -7.73 20.47
N THR A 267 20.03 -7.59 20.79
CA THR A 267 20.58 -6.30 21.26
C THR A 267 20.42 -5.20 20.22
N VAL A 268 20.68 -5.50 18.94
CA VAL A 268 20.49 -4.54 17.85
C VAL A 268 19.02 -4.15 17.70
N TYR A 269 18.11 -5.11 17.76
CA TYR A 269 16.67 -4.83 17.67
C TYR A 269 16.14 -4.02 18.86
N ALA A 270 16.66 -4.27 20.07
CA ALA A 270 16.33 -3.48 21.24
C ALA A 270 16.81 -2.02 21.10
N GLU A 271 17.97 -1.80 20.50
CA GLU A 271 18.45 -0.44 20.17
C GLU A 271 17.56 0.24 19.13
N VAL A 272 17.15 -0.49 18.08
CA VAL A 272 16.20 0.02 17.07
C VAL A 272 14.87 0.43 17.71
N ASP A 273 14.34 -0.40 18.63
CA ASP A 273 13.11 -0.09 19.36
C ASP A 273 13.28 1.14 20.27
N HIS A 274 14.38 1.21 21.02
CA HIS A 274 14.68 2.36 21.86
C HIS A 274 14.80 3.66 21.05
N ARG A 275 15.52 3.63 19.93
CA ARG A 275 15.66 4.80 19.05
C ARG A 275 14.34 5.18 18.39
N SER A 276 13.56 4.20 17.92
CA SER A 276 12.25 4.47 17.30
C SER A 276 11.27 5.14 18.25
N SER A 277 11.20 4.66 19.49
CA SER A 277 10.33 5.25 20.51
C SER A 277 10.77 6.65 20.97
N SER A 278 12.07 6.92 21.04
CA SER A 278 12.62 8.18 21.58
C SER A 278 12.90 9.26 20.54
N ARG A 279 13.11 8.88 19.27
CA ARG A 279 13.59 9.77 18.19
C ARG A 279 12.70 9.76 16.96
N SER A 280 11.47 9.24 17.04
CA SER A 280 10.61 9.28 15.88
C SER A 280 10.36 10.73 15.43
N ILE A 281 10.65 11.01 14.16
CA ILE A 281 10.48 12.34 13.56
C ILE A 281 9.01 12.76 13.43
N ILE A 282 8.09 11.78 13.53
CA ILE A 282 6.64 12.01 13.50
C ILE A 282 5.98 11.86 14.87
N ALA A 283 6.76 11.77 15.96
CA ALA A 283 6.25 11.53 17.30
C ALA A 283 5.17 12.55 17.70
N GLN A 284 3.93 12.07 17.87
CA GLN A 284 2.77 12.86 18.29
C GLN A 284 1.80 11.97 19.08
N SER A 285 1.02 12.59 19.96
CA SER A 285 0.09 11.88 20.85
C SER A 285 -1.13 11.29 20.14
N THR A 286 -1.52 11.83 18.98
CA THR A 286 -2.69 11.37 18.22
C THR A 286 -2.28 10.94 16.82
N SER A 287 -3.02 9.97 16.26
CA SER A 287 -2.81 9.49 14.90
C SER A 287 -2.90 10.62 13.86
N ALA A 288 -3.90 11.50 13.98
CA ALA A 288 -4.06 12.64 13.08
C ALA A 288 -2.81 13.53 13.04
N ARG A 289 -2.21 13.83 14.20
CA ARG A 289 -1.00 14.65 14.28
C ARG A 289 0.23 13.90 13.76
N ARG A 290 0.33 12.57 13.97
CA ARG A 290 1.41 11.75 13.40
C ARG A 290 1.34 11.72 11.87
N LEU A 291 0.15 11.56 11.30
CA LEU A 291 -0.06 11.59 9.84
C LEU A 291 0.22 12.97 9.24
N GLU A 292 -0.17 14.05 9.92
CA GLU A 292 0.17 15.41 9.51
C GLU A 292 1.69 15.66 9.57
N ALA A 293 2.37 15.22 10.64
CA ALA A 293 3.82 15.31 10.76
C ALA A 293 4.53 14.49 9.65
N MET A 294 4.02 13.28 9.35
CA MET A 294 4.54 12.47 8.25
C MET A 294 4.32 13.15 6.89
N ALA A 295 3.16 13.74 6.66
CA ALA A 295 2.91 14.51 5.44
C ALA A 295 3.88 15.69 5.31
N GLY A 296 4.15 16.39 6.42
CA GLY A 296 5.17 17.45 6.48
C GLY A 296 6.56 16.94 6.12
N TYR A 297 7.01 15.84 6.72
CA TYR A 297 8.30 15.20 6.40
C TYR A 297 8.38 14.79 4.92
N LEU A 298 7.29 14.23 4.38
CA LEU A 298 7.21 13.82 2.98
C LEU A 298 7.06 14.98 1.97
N ASN A 299 6.97 16.23 2.45
CA ASN A 299 6.65 17.41 1.63
C ASN A 299 5.32 17.25 0.86
N ILE A 300 4.28 16.77 1.54
CA ILE A 300 2.92 16.64 1.05
C ILE A 300 2.04 17.66 1.78
N PRO A 301 1.42 18.63 1.08
CA PRO A 301 0.50 19.56 1.72
C PRO A 301 -0.69 18.81 2.35
N TRP A 302 -0.77 18.85 3.68
CA TRP A 302 -1.73 18.04 4.45
C TRP A 302 -3.19 18.35 4.10
N SER A 303 -3.53 19.63 3.94
CA SER A 303 -4.88 20.07 3.56
C SER A 303 -5.30 19.55 2.18
N TRP A 304 -4.36 19.53 1.22
CA TRP A 304 -4.58 18.94 -0.10
C TRP A 304 -4.82 17.43 0.03
N PHE A 305 -3.94 16.70 0.72
CA PHE A 305 -4.05 15.26 0.88
C PHE A 305 -5.36 14.84 1.54
N ARG A 306 -5.76 15.49 2.64
CA ARG A 306 -7.05 15.23 3.31
C ARG A 306 -8.25 15.49 2.41
N ARG A 307 -8.25 16.60 1.66
CA ARG A 307 -9.31 16.91 0.70
C ARG A 307 -9.41 15.82 -0.36
N ARG A 308 -8.29 15.39 -0.95
CA ARG A 308 -8.27 14.31 -1.96
C ARG A 308 -8.80 12.99 -1.40
N CYS A 309 -8.42 12.61 -0.18
CA CYS A 309 -8.98 11.43 0.49
C CYS A 309 -10.51 11.54 0.66
N ARG A 310 -11.02 12.71 1.03
CA ARG A 310 -12.48 12.92 1.15
C ARG A 310 -13.19 12.80 -0.20
N ASP A 311 -12.67 13.43 -1.25
CA ASP A 311 -13.24 13.36 -2.60
C ASP A 311 -13.32 11.90 -3.08
N LEU A 312 -12.23 11.14 -2.87
CA LEU A 312 -12.14 9.73 -3.26
C LEU A 312 -12.98 8.79 -2.38
N THR A 313 -13.25 9.16 -1.12
CA THR A 313 -14.16 8.37 -0.25
C THR A 313 -15.58 8.35 -0.81
N TYR A 314 -16.04 9.46 -1.40
CA TYR A 314 -17.37 9.52 -2.03
C TYR A 314 -17.41 8.86 -3.41
N ALA A 315 -16.35 9.00 -4.20
CA ALA A 315 -16.29 8.46 -5.55
C ALA A 315 -15.91 6.96 -5.61
N GLY A 316 -15.22 6.45 -4.59
CA GLY A 316 -14.54 5.17 -4.64
C GLY A 316 -13.21 5.25 -5.42
N VAL A 317 -12.40 4.18 -5.37
CA VAL A 317 -11.11 4.12 -6.09
C VAL A 317 -11.10 3.10 -7.24
N ASP A 318 -12.07 2.20 -7.29
CA ASP A 318 -12.10 1.12 -8.28
C ASP A 318 -12.21 1.62 -9.71
N GLY A 319 -12.90 2.75 -9.92
CA GLY A 319 -13.02 3.38 -11.23
C GLY A 319 -11.73 4.05 -11.71
N ILE A 320 -10.73 4.24 -10.84
CA ILE A 320 -9.40 4.73 -11.23
C ILE A 320 -8.60 3.57 -11.82
N ALA A 321 -8.50 2.46 -11.07
CA ALA A 321 -7.89 1.23 -11.54
C ALA A 321 -8.32 0.07 -10.64
N ARG A 322 -8.97 -0.94 -11.20
CA ARG A 322 -9.28 -2.17 -10.46
C ARG A 322 -8.23 -3.26 -10.75
N PRO A 323 -7.60 -3.88 -9.73
CA PRO A 323 -6.75 -5.04 -9.92
C PRO A 323 -7.49 -6.18 -10.62
N ARG A 324 -6.75 -6.99 -11.37
CA ARG A 324 -7.24 -8.16 -12.11
C ARG A 324 -6.78 -9.45 -11.46
N SER A 325 -5.59 -9.46 -10.87
CA SER A 325 -5.12 -10.59 -10.09
C SER A 325 -5.99 -10.79 -8.84
N ARG A 326 -6.35 -12.04 -8.56
CA ARG A 326 -7.03 -12.48 -7.33
C ARG A 326 -6.19 -12.27 -6.05
N LEU A 327 -4.88 -12.06 -6.19
CA LEU A 327 -3.95 -11.87 -5.08
C LEU A 327 -3.88 -10.40 -4.61
N LEU A 328 -4.61 -9.52 -5.31
CA LEU A 328 -4.63 -8.08 -5.09
C LEU A 328 -6.03 -7.58 -4.77
N SER A 329 -6.11 -6.51 -3.99
CA SER A 329 -7.36 -5.83 -3.61
C SER A 329 -7.13 -4.32 -3.44
N THR A 330 -8.17 -3.52 -3.66
CA THR A 330 -8.18 -2.07 -3.35
C THR A 330 -8.68 -1.77 -1.94
N GLU A 331 -9.05 -2.79 -1.16
CA GLU A 331 -9.67 -2.62 0.16
C GLU A 331 -8.75 -1.93 1.18
N GLY A 332 -7.44 -2.26 1.16
CA GLY A 332 -6.46 -1.59 2.02
C GLY A 332 -6.33 -0.11 1.68
N LEU A 333 -6.28 0.21 0.40
CA LEU A 333 -6.29 1.59 -0.10
C LEU A 333 -7.56 2.34 0.30
N ALA A 334 -8.74 1.75 0.07
CA ALA A 334 -10.02 2.34 0.43
C ALA A 334 -10.12 2.59 1.95
N THR A 335 -9.60 1.67 2.77
CA THR A 335 -9.54 1.81 4.23
C THR A 335 -8.67 2.99 4.65
N ALA A 336 -7.46 3.11 4.09
CA ALA A 336 -6.55 4.23 4.37
C ALA A 336 -7.17 5.59 3.98
N ILE A 337 -7.75 5.67 2.79
CA ILE A 337 -8.41 6.88 2.27
C ILE A 337 -9.57 7.30 3.19
N ARG A 338 -10.46 6.35 3.53
CA ARG A 338 -11.61 6.58 4.40
C ARG A 338 -11.18 7.03 5.80
N TYR A 339 -10.13 6.41 6.34
CA TYR A 339 -9.58 6.79 7.64
C TYR A 339 -9.14 8.25 7.64
N VAL A 340 -8.30 8.65 6.67
CA VAL A 340 -7.80 10.03 6.54
C VAL A 340 -8.93 11.04 6.33
N ALA A 341 -9.93 10.69 5.52
CA ALA A 341 -11.08 11.55 5.24
C ALA A 341 -11.88 11.89 6.51
N TYR A 342 -11.93 10.97 7.48
CA TYR A 342 -12.75 11.08 8.69
C TYR A 342 -11.97 11.16 10.01
N LEU A 343 -10.65 11.43 9.96
CA LEU A 343 -9.75 11.54 11.13
C LEU A 343 -10.27 12.42 12.29
N ASP A 344 -11.05 13.47 11.99
CA ASP A 344 -11.58 14.38 13.01
C ASP A 344 -12.90 13.88 13.63
N LYS A 345 -13.57 12.92 12.98
CA LYS A 345 -14.80 12.28 13.47
C LYS A 345 -14.50 11.01 14.26
N THR A 346 -13.33 10.40 14.05
CA THR A 346 -12.84 9.25 14.82
C THR A 346 -12.25 9.62 16.18
N THR A 347 -12.11 10.91 16.49
CA THR A 347 -11.78 11.35 17.85
C THR A 347 -13.01 11.36 18.77
N SER A 348 -14.22 11.38 18.22
CA SER A 348 -15.49 11.29 18.97
C SER A 348 -16.16 9.91 18.93
N LEU A 349 -15.73 9.03 18.03
CA LEU A 349 -16.17 7.64 17.93
C LEU A 349 -14.92 6.76 18.02
N GLN A 350 -14.82 5.95 19.08
CA GLN A 350 -13.76 4.95 19.24
C GLN A 350 -13.50 4.25 17.89
N GLY A 351 -12.24 4.21 17.44
CA GLY A 351 -11.81 3.74 16.12
C GLY A 351 -12.17 2.28 15.77
N ASP A 352 -12.96 1.61 16.59
CA ASP A 352 -13.46 0.26 16.40
C ASP A 352 -14.42 0.12 15.22
N ASP A 353 -15.24 1.13 14.89
CA ASP A 353 -16.31 0.95 13.89
C ASP A 353 -15.85 1.09 12.43
N LEU A 354 -14.79 1.84 12.11
CA LEU A 354 -14.33 2.04 10.72
C LEU A 354 -13.40 0.93 10.19
N ALA A 355 -12.78 0.17 11.09
CA ALA A 355 -11.97 -1.01 10.76
C ALA A 355 -12.80 -2.31 10.71
N ARG A 356 -14.06 -2.26 11.13
CA ARG A 356 -15.00 -3.40 11.18
C ARG A 356 -15.97 -3.48 9.99
N SER A 357 -16.01 -2.46 9.11
CA SER A 357 -16.84 -2.42 7.90
C SER A 357 -16.06 -2.61 6.60
#